data_AF-A0A556C9J3-F1
#
_entry.id   AF-A0A556C9J3-F1
#
_cell.length_a   1.000
_cell.length_b   1.000
_cell.length_c   1.000
_cell.angle_alpha   90.00
_cell.angle_beta   90.00
_cell.angle_gamma   90.00
#
_symmetry.space_group_name_H-M   'P 1'
#
loop_
_entity.id
_entity.type
_entity.pdbx_description
1 polymer ?
#
loop_
_entity_poly.entity_id
_entity_poly.type
_entity_poly.pdbx_seq_one_letter_code
_entity_poly.pdbx_strand_id
1 'polypeptide(L)'
;MKSAVPGRLVATVAISILALTGCQEGQEPSTEASTPSAGTDVDVPSRSTSPAPETRTAPSYTDPSKADTYCEAIADLAQLNDEAAEDDEEATIGQMGDRLDLLVSGTAHISKLAPNQAAEEEWKAVSDDYSEATNLFKSSGGQVSNTDFLVLLSDATQTANSTYRHQADSVKEKCGVDITKLIAEEKQ
;
A
#
# COMPACT_ATOMS: atom_id res chain seq x y z
N MET A 1 28.07 42.67 -13.66
CA MET A 1 27.11 43.16 -14.69
C MET A 1 26.58 41.92 -15.38
N LYS A 2 25.31 41.51 -15.36
CA LYS A 2 24.05 42.26 -15.38
C LYS A 2 22.96 41.31 -14.84
N SER A 3 22.20 41.76 -13.84
CA SER A 3 20.97 41.13 -13.37
C SER A 3 19.86 41.26 -14.42
N ALA A 4 18.92 40.31 -14.43
CA ALA A 4 17.49 40.60 -14.61
C ALA A 4 16.63 39.36 -14.31
N VAL A 5 15.96 39.38 -13.15
CA VAL A 5 14.62 38.82 -12.92
C VAL A 5 13.68 40.03 -13.10
N PRO A 6 12.52 39.94 -13.80
CA PRO A 6 11.26 39.71 -13.08
C PRO A 6 10.10 39.07 -13.89
N GLY A 7 9.12 38.52 -13.16
CA GLY A 7 7.80 38.19 -13.72
C GLY A 7 6.87 37.57 -12.68
N ARG A 8 6.21 38.40 -11.86
CA ARG A 8 5.02 38.05 -11.08
C ARG A 8 3.77 38.18 -11.97
N LEU A 9 2.80 37.28 -11.83
CA LEU A 9 1.33 37.49 -11.98
C LEU A 9 0.62 36.21 -11.49
N VAL A 10 0.04 36.21 -10.27
CA VAL A 10 -1.39 36.44 -9.94
C VAL A 10 -2.31 35.25 -10.26
N ALA A 11 -2.77 34.65 -9.15
CA ALA A 11 -3.97 33.87 -8.85
C ALA A 11 -5.00 33.58 -9.95
N THR A 12 -5.48 32.33 -9.98
CA THR A 12 -6.91 32.05 -10.10
C THR A 12 -7.27 30.82 -9.27
N VAL A 13 -7.96 31.05 -8.16
CA VAL A 13 -8.63 30.01 -7.38
C VAL A 13 -9.96 29.76 -8.07
N ALA A 14 -10.13 28.58 -8.67
CA ALA A 14 -11.41 28.12 -9.20
C ALA A 14 -12.06 27.18 -8.18
N ILE A 15 -12.98 27.73 -7.39
CA ILE A 15 -13.90 26.95 -6.54
C ILE A 15 -15.03 26.46 -7.45
N SER A 16 -15.03 25.17 -7.77
CA SER A 16 -16.17 24.52 -8.42
C SER A 16 -17.18 24.11 -7.35
N ILE A 17 -18.32 24.77 -7.36
CA ILE A 17 -19.50 24.48 -6.53
C ILE A 17 -20.18 23.24 -7.13
N LEU A 18 -20.07 22.09 -6.45
CA LEU A 18 -20.88 20.90 -6.74
C LEU A 18 -22.30 21.13 -6.19
N ALA A 19 -23.23 21.40 -7.10
CA ALA A 19 -24.66 21.38 -6.82
C ALA A 19 -25.14 19.92 -6.69
N LEU A 20 -25.37 19.46 -5.46
CA LEU A 20 -26.10 18.23 -5.17
C LEU A 20 -27.60 18.51 -5.27
N THR A 21 -28.18 18.23 -6.43
CA THR A 21 -29.62 18.07 -6.62
C THR A 21 -30.11 16.82 -5.89
N GLY A 22 -31.15 17.02 -5.07
CA GLY A 22 -31.63 16.05 -4.08
C GLY A 22 -32.23 14.75 -4.60
N CYS A 23 -32.15 13.72 -3.76
CA CYS A 23 -32.99 12.53 -3.83
C CYS A 23 -34.37 12.87 -3.26
N GLN A 24 -35.40 12.73 -4.10
CA GLN A 24 -36.80 12.92 -3.75
C GLN A 24 -37.39 11.57 -3.32
N GLU A 25 -37.81 11.49 -2.05
CA GLU A 25 -38.66 10.41 -1.52
C GLU A 25 -40.02 10.40 -2.21
N GLY A 26 -40.58 9.20 -2.45
CA GLY A 26 -41.92 9.06 -2.98
C GLY A 26 -42.41 7.61 -3.16
N GLN A 27 -42.96 7.04 -2.08
CA GLN A 27 -44.31 6.43 -2.02
C GLN A 27 -44.54 4.94 -2.41
N GLU A 28 -44.71 4.08 -1.39
CA GLU A 28 -45.58 2.86 -1.37
C GLU A 28 -47.09 3.24 -1.38
N PRO A 29 -48.12 2.35 -1.43
CA PRO A 29 -48.17 0.86 -1.41
C PRO A 29 -49.16 0.23 -2.45
N SER A 30 -49.26 -1.10 -2.50
CA SER A 30 -50.51 -1.80 -2.86
C SER A 30 -50.59 -3.19 -2.25
N THR A 31 -51.82 -3.54 -1.85
CA THR A 31 -52.22 -4.49 -0.81
C THR A 31 -52.85 -5.77 -1.39
N GLU A 32 -52.59 -6.90 -0.71
CA GLU A 32 -53.34 -8.18 -0.55
C GLU A 32 -53.87 -9.01 -1.75
N ALA A 33 -53.60 -10.33 -1.71
CA ALA A 33 -54.62 -11.33 -1.35
C ALA A 33 -54.03 -12.75 -1.13
N SER A 34 -54.42 -13.36 -0.01
CA SER A 34 -54.21 -14.75 0.44
C SER A 34 -54.84 -15.79 -0.50
N THR A 35 -54.49 -17.10 -0.52
CA THR A 35 -54.83 -18.17 0.45
C THR A 35 -54.21 -19.54 0.00
N PRO A 36 -54.36 -20.70 0.72
CA PRO A 36 -53.24 -21.58 1.12
C PRO A 36 -53.24 -23.00 0.49
N SER A 37 -52.16 -23.78 0.64
CA SER A 37 -52.24 -25.24 0.90
C SER A 37 -50.89 -25.93 1.14
N ALA A 38 -50.90 -26.76 2.18
CA ALA A 38 -50.33 -28.11 2.28
C ALA A 38 -48.80 -28.31 2.17
N GLY A 39 -48.18 -28.38 3.35
CA GLY A 39 -47.33 -29.49 3.82
C GLY A 39 -46.36 -30.18 2.86
N THR A 40 -45.07 -29.99 3.11
CA THR A 40 -44.04 -31.04 2.96
C THR A 40 -42.97 -30.79 4.01
N ASP A 41 -42.65 -31.84 4.79
CA ASP A 41 -41.56 -31.93 5.74
C ASP A 41 -40.29 -31.21 5.27
N VAL A 42 -39.86 -30.21 6.03
CA VAL A 42 -38.51 -29.67 5.92
C VAL A 42 -37.66 -30.42 6.94
N ASP A 43 -37.00 -31.48 6.47
CA ASP A 43 -35.84 -32.07 7.12
C ASP A 43 -34.79 -30.94 7.24
N VAL A 44 -34.63 -30.40 8.45
CA VAL A 44 -33.61 -29.37 8.74
C VAL A 44 -32.29 -30.11 8.89
N PRO A 45 -31.33 -29.99 7.95
CA PRO A 45 -30.02 -30.57 8.17
C PRO A 45 -29.41 -29.83 9.35
N SER A 46 -29.07 -30.59 10.40
CA SER A 46 -28.28 -30.12 11.52
C SER A 46 -27.16 -29.21 11.01
N ARG A 47 -27.20 -27.93 11.40
CA ARG A 47 -26.11 -26.99 11.18
C ARG A 47 -24.86 -27.61 11.76
N SER A 48 -23.98 -28.11 10.89
CA SER A 48 -22.58 -28.31 11.22
C SER A 48 -22.09 -27.01 11.83
N THR A 49 -21.80 -27.05 13.12
CA THR A 49 -21.12 -25.96 13.81
C THR A 49 -19.77 -25.81 13.09
N SER A 50 -19.69 -24.78 12.25
CA SER A 50 -18.43 -24.35 11.67
C SER A 50 -17.45 -24.16 12.82
N PRO A 51 -16.24 -24.74 12.78
CA PRO A 51 -15.25 -24.45 13.81
C PRO A 51 -15.06 -22.93 13.89
N ALA A 52 -14.93 -22.42 15.11
CA ALA A 52 -14.63 -21.02 15.34
C ALA A 52 -13.41 -20.64 14.48
N PRO A 53 -13.41 -19.45 13.84
CA PRO A 53 -12.25 -19.02 13.07
C PRO A 53 -11.03 -19.09 13.98
N GLU A 54 -10.03 -19.86 13.57
CA GLU A 54 -8.74 -19.86 14.24
C GLU A 54 -8.28 -18.41 14.28
N THR A 55 -8.01 -17.90 15.48
CA THR A 55 -7.38 -16.61 15.67
C THR A 55 -6.01 -16.68 15.01
N ARG A 56 -5.92 -16.35 13.73
CA ARG A 56 -4.65 -16.18 13.04
C ARG A 56 -3.93 -15.07 13.78
N THR A 57 -2.84 -15.42 14.48
CA THR A 57 -1.87 -14.43 14.93
C THR A 57 -1.45 -13.68 13.67
N ALA A 58 -1.68 -12.36 13.62
CA ALA A 58 -1.24 -11.56 12.49
C ALA A 58 0.26 -11.82 12.28
N PRO A 59 0.72 -12.14 11.06
CA PRO A 59 2.14 -12.29 10.80
C PRO A 59 2.84 -10.98 11.20
N SER A 60 3.92 -11.11 11.96
CA SER A 60 4.78 -9.97 12.28
C SER A 60 5.81 -9.90 11.17
N TYR A 61 5.72 -8.89 10.32
CA TYR A 61 6.77 -8.66 9.34
C TYR A 61 8.10 -8.29 10.00
N THR A 62 9.18 -8.60 9.30
CA THR A 62 10.51 -8.10 9.57
C THR A 62 10.55 -6.59 9.37
N ASP A 63 11.18 -5.87 10.32
CA ASP A 63 11.30 -4.41 10.30
C ASP A 63 12.74 -3.98 9.94
N PRO A 64 12.99 -3.53 8.69
CA PRO A 64 14.34 -3.16 8.25
C PRO A 64 14.92 -1.96 8.99
N SER A 65 14.10 -1.17 9.70
CA SER A 65 14.57 -0.03 10.49
C SER A 65 15.27 -0.42 11.79
N LYS A 66 15.25 -1.72 12.15
CA LYS A 66 15.91 -2.26 13.35
C LYS A 66 17.33 -2.75 13.12
N ALA A 67 17.73 -2.91 11.86
CA ALA A 67 19.08 -3.33 11.51
C ALA A 67 20.14 -2.31 11.96
N ASP A 68 21.29 -2.79 12.42
CA ASP A 68 22.40 -1.92 12.84
C ASP A 68 23.29 -1.51 11.67
N THR A 69 23.28 -2.30 10.59
CA THR A 69 24.15 -2.11 9.43
C THR A 69 23.37 -2.02 8.12
N TYR A 70 23.97 -1.39 7.11
CA TYR A 70 23.39 -1.28 5.77
C TYR A 70 23.01 -2.65 5.18
N CYS A 71 23.89 -3.64 5.31
CA CYS A 71 23.64 -4.96 4.73
C CYS A 71 22.56 -5.75 5.47
N GLU A 72 22.46 -5.62 6.80
CA GLU A 72 21.34 -6.18 7.56
C GLU A 72 20.04 -5.51 7.17
N ALA A 73 20.00 -4.17 7.04
CA ALA A 73 18.80 -3.45 6.65
C ALA A 73 18.31 -3.85 5.25
N ILE A 74 19.22 -4.10 4.32
CA ILE A 74 18.90 -4.60 2.98
C ILE A 74 18.39 -6.05 3.02
N ALA A 75 19.00 -6.91 3.84
CA ALA A 75 18.55 -8.28 4.01
C ALA A 75 17.14 -8.33 4.63
N ASP A 76 16.89 -7.50 5.63
CA ASP A 76 15.60 -7.35 6.29
C ASP A 76 14.53 -6.79 5.33
N LEU A 77 14.89 -5.88 4.41
CA LEU A 77 14.00 -5.41 3.36
C LEU A 77 13.61 -6.55 2.39
N ALA A 78 14.57 -7.41 2.03
CA ALA A 78 14.28 -8.57 1.20
C ALA A 78 13.38 -9.59 1.93
N GLN A 79 13.64 -9.82 3.22
CA GLN A 79 12.83 -10.69 4.08
C GLN A 79 11.40 -10.16 4.23
N LEU A 80 11.21 -8.85 4.44
CA LEU A 80 9.90 -8.20 4.46
C LEU A 80 9.12 -8.49 3.16
N ASN A 81 9.78 -8.42 2.00
CA ASN A 81 9.16 -8.71 0.71
C ASN A 81 8.79 -10.19 0.56
N ASP A 82 9.65 -11.10 1.01
CA ASP A 82 9.38 -12.54 0.96
C ASP A 82 8.19 -12.91 1.85
N GLU A 83 8.12 -12.38 3.08
CA GLU A 83 6.96 -12.54 3.98
C GLU A 83 5.68 -11.99 3.35
N ALA A 84 5.77 -10.80 2.75
CA ALA A 84 4.68 -10.17 2.02
C ALA A 84 4.18 -10.95 0.81
N ALA A 85 5.01 -11.82 0.22
CA ALA A 85 4.66 -12.66 -0.92
C ALA A 85 3.96 -13.96 -0.49
N GLU A 86 4.06 -14.34 0.79
CA GLU A 86 3.37 -15.49 1.37
C GLU A 86 1.93 -15.18 1.81
N ASP A 87 1.58 -13.89 1.91
CA ASP A 87 0.25 -13.44 2.27
C ASP A 87 -0.82 -13.83 1.24
N ASP A 88 -2.00 -14.20 1.74
CA ASP A 88 -3.20 -14.25 0.91
C ASP A 88 -3.74 -12.83 0.62
N GLU A 89 -4.72 -12.72 -0.27
CA GLU A 89 -5.29 -11.42 -0.68
C GLU A 89 -5.91 -10.67 0.51
N GLU A 90 -6.58 -11.39 1.42
CA GLU A 90 -7.20 -10.80 2.61
C GLU A 90 -6.15 -10.21 3.54
N ALA A 91 -5.07 -10.94 3.81
CA ALA A 91 -3.92 -10.48 4.57
C ALA A 91 -3.23 -9.29 3.89
N THR A 92 -3.01 -9.36 2.57
CA THR A 92 -2.38 -8.28 1.79
C THR A 92 -3.15 -6.96 1.92
N ILE A 93 -4.49 -7.01 1.80
CA ILE A 93 -5.33 -5.82 1.93
C ILE A 93 -5.38 -5.35 3.39
N GLY A 94 -5.59 -6.28 4.33
CA GLY A 94 -5.73 -5.96 5.75
C GLY A 94 -4.47 -5.36 6.38
N GLN A 95 -3.29 -5.72 5.86
CA GLN A 95 -1.98 -5.33 6.42
C GLN A 95 -1.24 -4.30 5.55
N MET A 96 -1.87 -3.79 4.49
CA MET A 96 -1.28 -2.80 3.58
C MET A 96 -0.71 -1.59 4.32
N GLY A 97 -1.43 -1.06 5.30
CA GLY A 97 -1.00 0.11 6.06
C GLY A 97 0.29 -0.13 6.86
N ASP A 98 0.37 -1.28 7.53
CA ASP A 98 1.54 -1.64 8.34
C ASP A 98 2.76 -1.92 7.45
N ARG A 99 2.55 -2.61 6.32
CA ARG A 99 3.61 -2.86 5.33
C ARG A 99 4.15 -1.56 4.74
N LEU A 100 3.28 -0.63 4.40
CA LEU A 100 3.67 0.70 3.92
C LEU A 100 4.50 1.45 4.97
N ASP A 101 4.12 1.40 6.24
CA ASP A 101 4.90 2.00 7.32
C ASP A 101 6.30 1.39 7.44
N LEU A 102 6.42 0.07 7.31
CA LEU A 102 7.71 -0.64 7.33
C LEU A 102 8.58 -0.30 6.12
N LEU A 103 7.97 -0.14 4.94
CA LEU A 103 8.70 0.30 3.74
C LEU A 103 9.23 1.73 3.93
N VAL A 104 8.41 2.65 4.46
CA VAL A 104 8.82 4.03 4.73
C VAL A 104 9.96 4.07 5.75
N SER A 105 9.79 3.44 6.90
CA SER A 105 10.78 3.47 7.99
C SER A 105 12.06 2.73 7.60
N GLY A 106 11.94 1.57 6.95
CA GLY A 106 13.04 0.74 6.50
C GLY A 106 13.90 1.45 5.46
N THR A 107 13.30 2.02 4.41
CA THR A 107 14.04 2.72 3.35
C THR A 107 14.65 4.05 3.84
N ALA A 108 13.98 4.76 4.77
CA ALA A 108 14.58 5.92 5.44
C ALA A 108 15.81 5.54 6.26
N HIS A 109 15.81 4.36 6.88
CA HIS A 109 16.93 3.86 7.67
C HIS A 109 18.08 3.39 6.79
N ILE A 110 17.78 2.64 5.73
CA ILE A 110 18.75 2.21 4.71
C ILE A 110 19.46 3.44 4.11
N SER A 111 18.72 4.52 3.82
CA SER A 111 19.30 5.78 3.34
C SER A 111 20.36 6.32 4.30
N LYS A 112 20.09 6.40 5.61
CA LYS A 112 21.04 6.88 6.61
C LYS A 112 22.29 6.00 6.75
N LEU A 113 22.15 4.70 6.47
CA LEU A 113 23.23 3.73 6.54
C LEU A 113 23.99 3.58 5.21
N ALA A 114 23.52 4.23 4.15
CA ALA A 114 24.02 4.03 2.81
C ALA A 114 25.53 4.34 2.70
N PRO A 115 26.28 3.56 1.90
CA PRO A 115 27.75 3.65 1.88
C PRO A 115 28.28 4.89 1.15
N ASN A 116 27.43 5.65 0.46
CA ASN A 116 27.78 6.87 -0.25
C ASN A 116 26.54 7.74 -0.50
N GLN A 117 26.77 9.01 -0.85
CA GLN A 117 25.71 10.00 -1.05
C GLN A 117 24.71 9.62 -2.16
N ALA A 118 25.16 9.00 -3.25
CA ALA A 118 24.25 8.62 -4.33
C ALA A 118 23.25 7.55 -3.86
N ALA A 119 23.73 6.53 -3.14
CA ALA A 119 22.85 5.52 -2.54
C ALA A 119 21.95 6.12 -1.46
N GLU A 120 22.45 7.03 -0.62
CA GLU A 120 21.66 7.75 0.37
C GLU A 120 20.46 8.48 -0.28
N GLU A 121 20.71 9.23 -1.35
CA GLU A 121 19.70 10.01 -2.08
C GLU A 121 18.66 9.10 -2.76
N GLU A 122 19.08 8.00 -3.41
CA GLU A 122 18.15 7.06 -4.04
C GLU A 122 17.25 6.35 -3.02
N TRP A 123 17.81 5.84 -1.92
CA TRP A 123 17.02 5.22 -0.85
C TRP A 123 16.09 6.22 -0.16
N LYS A 124 16.53 7.47 -0.03
CA LYS A 124 15.69 8.55 0.51
C LYS A 124 14.50 8.82 -0.40
N ALA A 125 14.70 8.88 -1.71
CA ALA A 125 13.63 9.09 -2.67
C ALA A 125 12.55 8.00 -2.57
N VAL A 126 12.96 6.73 -2.44
CA VAL A 126 12.03 5.61 -2.23
C VAL A 126 11.20 5.82 -0.96
N SER A 127 11.84 6.22 0.14
CA SER A 127 11.14 6.49 1.41
C SER A 127 10.16 7.64 1.31
N ASP A 128 10.56 8.74 0.65
CA ASP A 128 9.73 9.92 0.49
C ASP A 128 8.47 9.59 -0.35
N ASP A 129 8.62 8.84 -1.45
CA ASP A 129 7.49 8.44 -2.31
C ASP A 129 6.54 7.46 -1.60
N TYR A 130 7.08 6.44 -0.91
CA TYR A 130 6.24 5.57 -0.09
C TYR A 130 5.55 6.34 1.03
N SER A 131 6.19 7.36 1.61
CA SER A 131 5.60 8.19 2.66
C SER A 131 4.40 8.97 2.13
N GLU A 132 4.49 9.51 0.91
CA GLU A 132 3.36 10.19 0.27
C GLU A 132 2.17 9.23 0.06
N ALA A 133 2.43 8.05 -0.50
CA ALA A 133 1.41 7.01 -0.67
C ALA A 133 0.78 6.58 0.66
N THR A 134 1.62 6.37 1.69
CA THR A 134 1.19 5.97 3.04
C THR A 134 0.33 7.02 3.71
N ASN A 135 0.70 8.31 3.59
CA ASN A 135 -0.07 9.42 4.13
C ASN A 135 -1.45 9.53 3.47
N LEU A 136 -1.52 9.33 2.14
CA LEU A 136 -2.79 9.31 1.45
C LEU A 136 -3.64 8.09 1.83
N PHE A 137 -3.03 6.90 1.92
CA PHE A 137 -3.70 5.69 2.39
C PHE A 137 -4.36 5.92 3.76
N LYS A 138 -3.60 6.43 4.72
CA LYS A 138 -4.09 6.72 6.08
C LYS A 138 -5.17 7.80 6.10
N SER A 139 -4.97 8.91 5.39
CA SER A 139 -5.96 10.00 5.37
C SER A 139 -7.27 9.64 4.65
N SER A 140 -7.24 8.67 3.73
CA SER A 140 -8.43 8.10 3.09
C SER A 140 -9.15 7.03 3.95
N GLY A 141 -8.63 6.72 5.14
CA GLY A 141 -9.17 5.68 6.02
C GLY A 141 -8.78 4.25 5.63
N GLY A 142 -7.68 4.08 4.89
CA GLY A 142 -7.18 2.76 4.49
C GLY A 142 -7.86 2.17 3.25
N GLN A 143 -8.41 3.01 2.37
CA GLN A 143 -9.11 2.54 1.18
C GLN A 143 -8.14 2.16 0.06
N VAL A 144 -7.85 0.88 -0.10
CA VAL A 144 -7.00 0.35 -1.19
C VAL A 144 -7.55 0.65 -2.59
N SER A 145 -8.85 0.89 -2.73
CA SER A 145 -9.50 1.25 -4.00
C SER A 145 -9.43 2.74 -4.34
N ASN A 146 -8.81 3.56 -3.49
CA ASN A 146 -8.62 4.98 -3.77
C ASN A 146 -7.64 5.15 -4.95
N THR A 147 -8.11 5.74 -6.05
CA THR A 147 -7.33 5.87 -7.28
C THR A 147 -6.06 6.71 -7.10
N ASP A 148 -6.13 7.80 -6.32
CA ASP A 148 -4.97 8.65 -6.07
C ASP A 148 -3.91 7.90 -5.24
N PHE A 149 -4.32 7.07 -4.28
CA PHE A 149 -3.42 6.17 -3.55
C PHE A 149 -2.76 5.16 -4.49
N LEU A 150 -3.51 4.55 -5.40
CA LEU A 150 -2.97 3.58 -6.36
C LEU A 150 -1.96 4.23 -7.32
N VAL A 151 -2.19 5.49 -7.72
CA VAL A 151 -1.23 6.26 -8.53
C VAL A 151 0.06 6.50 -7.74
N LEU A 152 -0.04 7.03 -6.51
CA LEU A 152 1.14 7.27 -5.67
C LEU A 152 1.91 5.99 -5.33
N LEU A 153 1.19 4.89 -5.08
CA LEU A 153 1.81 3.59 -4.83
C LEU A 153 2.54 3.07 -6.07
N SER A 154 1.97 3.27 -7.26
CA SER A 154 2.61 2.94 -8.53
C SER A 154 3.88 3.75 -8.75
N ASP A 155 3.84 5.06 -8.49
CA ASP A 155 5.01 5.95 -8.61
C ASP A 155 6.11 5.54 -7.63
N ALA A 156 5.75 5.29 -6.35
CA ALA A 156 6.69 4.80 -5.34
C ALA A 156 7.33 3.46 -5.73
N THR A 157 6.55 2.55 -6.31
CA THR A 157 7.05 1.26 -6.81
C THR A 157 7.98 1.44 -8.01
N GLN A 158 7.72 2.43 -8.89
CA GLN A 158 8.62 2.75 -10.00
C GLN A 158 9.95 3.29 -9.48
N THR A 159 9.94 4.20 -8.50
CA THR A 159 11.15 4.71 -7.84
C THR A 159 11.92 3.56 -7.17
N ALA A 160 11.24 2.69 -6.41
CA ALA A 160 11.84 1.52 -5.79
C ALA A 160 12.50 0.59 -6.82
N ASN A 161 11.79 0.25 -7.90
CA ASN A 161 12.32 -0.58 -8.99
C ASN A 161 13.56 0.03 -9.65
N SER A 162 13.59 1.36 -9.83
CA SER A 162 14.76 2.05 -10.37
C SER A 162 15.95 1.95 -9.41
N THR A 163 15.74 2.23 -8.13
CA THR A 163 16.75 2.10 -7.07
C THR A 163 17.29 0.68 -6.97
N TYR A 164 16.42 -0.34 -7.00
CA TYR A 164 16.85 -1.74 -6.96
C TYR A 164 17.75 -2.09 -8.14
N ARG A 165 17.43 -1.63 -9.35
CA ARG A 165 18.29 -1.84 -10.53
C ARG A 165 19.64 -1.14 -10.41
N HIS A 166 19.65 0.10 -9.93
CA HIS A 166 20.89 0.88 -9.78
C HIS A 166 21.81 0.32 -8.69
N GLN A 167 21.23 -0.14 -7.58
CA GLN A 167 21.97 -0.61 -6.42
C GLN A 167 22.29 -2.12 -6.47
N ALA A 168 21.66 -2.89 -7.37
CA ALA A 168 21.75 -4.35 -7.42
C ALA A 168 23.19 -4.88 -7.36
N ASP A 169 24.07 -4.44 -8.26
CA ASP A 169 25.44 -4.94 -8.32
C ASP A 169 26.22 -4.60 -7.06
N SER A 170 26.10 -3.35 -6.56
CA SER A 170 26.83 -2.92 -5.37
C SER A 170 26.35 -3.66 -4.12
N VAL A 171 25.04 -3.88 -3.99
CA VAL A 171 24.42 -4.62 -2.89
C VAL A 171 24.80 -6.09 -2.95
N LYS A 172 24.80 -6.71 -4.13
CA LYS A 172 25.21 -8.10 -4.30
C LYS A 172 26.68 -8.31 -3.96
N GLU A 173 27.55 -7.41 -4.41
CA GLU A 173 28.99 -7.47 -4.12
C GLU A 173 29.29 -7.25 -2.62
N LYS A 174 28.66 -6.26 -1.99
CA LYS A 174 28.98 -5.88 -0.60
C LYS A 174 28.23 -6.69 0.45
N CYS A 175 26.97 -7.01 0.18
CA CYS A 175 26.05 -7.62 1.15
C CYS A 175 25.69 -9.06 0.80
N GLY A 176 25.98 -9.54 -0.42
CA GLY A 176 25.61 -10.89 -0.86
C GLY A 176 24.11 -11.09 -1.09
N VAL A 177 23.31 -10.02 -1.06
CA VAL A 177 21.86 -10.05 -1.27
C VAL A 177 21.53 -9.69 -2.71
N ASP A 178 20.63 -10.43 -3.34
CA ASP A 178 20.15 -10.14 -4.70
C ASP A 178 18.82 -9.40 -4.68
N ILE A 179 18.88 -8.07 -4.64
CA ILE A 179 17.68 -7.22 -4.59
C ILE A 179 16.96 -7.08 -5.93
N THR A 180 17.47 -7.66 -7.02
CA THR A 180 16.74 -7.65 -8.30
C THR A 180 15.43 -8.45 -8.23
N LYS A 181 15.34 -9.39 -7.28
CA LYS A 181 14.14 -10.17 -7.00
C LYS A 181 13.00 -9.34 -6.40
N LEU A 182 13.31 -8.16 -5.85
CA LEU A 182 12.33 -7.22 -5.31
C LEU A 182 11.65 -6.39 -6.40
N ILE A 183 12.17 -6.46 -7.63
CA ILE A 183 11.57 -5.76 -8.77
C ILE A 183 10.27 -6.47 -9.10
N ALA A 184 9.15 -5.75 -8.97
CA ALA A 184 7.87 -6.23 -9.48
C ALA A 184 7.96 -6.43 -11.00
N GLU A 185 7.94 -7.69 -11.45
CA GLU A 185 7.87 -7.99 -12.89
C GLU A 185 6.48 -7.62 -13.42
N GLU A 186 6.45 -6.96 -14.59
CA GLU A 186 5.22 -6.93 -15.38
C GLU A 186 4.89 -8.38 -15.76
N LYS A 187 3.83 -8.94 -15.18
CA LYS A 187 3.21 -10.16 -15.71
C LYS A 187 2.69 -9.80 -17.11
N GLN A 188 3.46 -10.16 -18.14
CA GLN A 188 3.02 -10.16 -19.53
C GLN A 188 1.99 -11.25 -19.77
#